data_AF-A0A9E5LQ69-F1
#
_entry.id   AF-A0A9E5LQ69-F1
#
_cell.length_a   1.000
_cell.length_b   1.000
_cell.length_c   1.000
_cell.angle_alpha   90.00
_cell.angle_beta   90.00
_cell.angle_gamma   90.00
#
_symmetry.space_group_name_H-M   'P 1'
#
loop_
_entity.id
_entity.type
_entity.pdbx_description
1 polymer ?
#
loop_
_entity_poly.entity_id
_entity_poly.type
_entity_poly.pdbx_seq_one_letter_code
_entity_poly.pdbx_strand_id
1 'polypeptide(L)'
;METSVKAAIITASARASAGVYEDKSGEILKAGLISLGYEVPDVVIVPDDLKQISDAIASALAMKTDLIVTTGGTGISPTDVTPEATAPHIQKLLPGIPEALRAYSREKVPTADLSRGLAGTHSS
;
A
#
# COMPACT_ATOMS: atom_id res chain seq x y z
N MET A 1 5.19 27.89 8.68
CA MET A 1 4.71 27.13 7.52
C MET A 1 4.55 25.71 8.03
N GLU A 2 3.32 25.21 8.15
CA GLU A 2 3.12 23.79 8.41
C GLU A 2 3.69 23.03 7.20
N THR A 3 4.70 22.20 7.45
CA THR A 3 5.20 21.26 6.44
C THR A 3 4.10 20.24 6.19
N SER A 4 3.43 20.37 5.05
CA SER A 4 2.46 19.39 4.55
C SER A 4 3.16 18.04 4.39
N VAL A 5 2.59 16.99 5.01
CA VAL A 5 3.11 15.62 4.95
C VAL A 5 2.48 14.92 3.75
N LYS A 6 3.29 14.30 2.89
CA LYS A 6 2.85 13.69 1.64
C LYS A 6 2.61 12.21 1.79
N ALA A 7 1.50 11.71 1.24
CA ALA A 7 1.25 10.28 1.13
C ALA A 7 1.00 9.85 -0.32
N ALA A 8 1.50 8.68 -0.68
CA ALA A 8 1.24 8.03 -1.96
C ALA A 8 0.45 6.75 -1.74
N ILE A 9 -0.52 6.50 -2.61
CA ILE A 9 -1.34 5.29 -2.60
C ILE A 9 -1.05 4.51 -3.88
N ILE A 10 -0.74 3.23 -3.71
CA ILE A 10 -0.48 2.30 -4.81
C ILE A 10 -1.47 1.15 -4.72
N THR A 11 -2.34 1.02 -5.72
CA THR A 11 -3.28 -0.10 -5.83
C THR A 11 -2.69 -1.17 -6.74
N ALA A 12 -2.42 -2.36 -6.19
CA ALA A 12 -2.08 -3.56 -6.93
C ALA A 12 -3.37 -4.33 -7.26
N SER A 13 -3.80 -4.25 -8.52
CA SER A 13 -4.97 -4.98 -9.01
C SER A 13 -4.97 -5.09 -10.53
N ALA A 14 -4.89 -6.31 -11.06
CA ALA A 14 -5.02 -6.58 -12.49
C ALA A 14 -6.37 -6.08 -13.05
N ARG A 15 -7.46 -6.17 -12.27
CA ARG A 15 -8.80 -5.76 -12.71
C ARG A 15 -8.99 -4.25 -12.70
N ALA A 16 -8.48 -3.55 -11.69
CA ALA A 16 -8.55 -2.09 -11.65
C ALA A 16 -7.62 -1.47 -12.70
N SER A 17 -6.41 -2.02 -12.87
CA SER A 17 -5.46 -1.58 -13.89
C SER A 17 -6.01 -1.74 -15.32
N ALA A 18 -6.80 -2.79 -15.58
CA ALA A 18 -7.46 -3.01 -16.86
C ALA A 18 -8.75 -2.16 -17.05
N GLY A 19 -9.12 -1.30 -16.10
CA GLY A 19 -10.34 -0.48 -16.17
C GLY A 19 -11.65 -1.28 -16.03
N VAL A 20 -11.57 -2.55 -15.62
CA VAL A 20 -12.73 -3.44 -15.48
C VAL A 20 -13.46 -3.20 -14.15
N TYR A 21 -12.73 -2.72 -13.14
CA TYR A 21 -13.25 -2.40 -11.81
C TYR A 21 -12.81 -1.01 -11.37
N GLU A 22 -13.73 -0.30 -10.71
CA GLU A 22 -13.41 0.94 -10.01
C GLU A 22 -12.58 0.65 -8.74
N ASP A 23 -11.51 1.42 -8.54
CA ASP A 23 -10.64 1.29 -7.37
C ASP A 23 -11.25 1.95 -6.11
N LYS A 24 -12.24 1.26 -5.52
CA LYS A 24 -12.90 1.74 -4.30
C LYS A 24 -11.95 1.82 -3.11
N SER A 25 -10.98 0.91 -3.02
CA SER A 25 -10.02 0.88 -1.90
C SER A 25 -9.07 2.07 -1.95
N GLY A 26 -8.54 2.40 -3.14
CA GLY A 26 -7.71 3.57 -3.35
C GLY A 26 -8.43 4.87 -2.98
N GLU A 27 -9.68 5.04 -3.43
CA GLU A 27 -10.48 6.23 -3.11
C GLU A 27 -10.78 6.36 -1.61
N ILE A 28 -11.10 5.26 -0.92
CA ILE A 28 -11.29 5.25 0.54
C ILE A 28 -10.01 5.65 1.27
N LEU A 29 -8.85 5.11 0.86
CA LEU A 29 -7.56 5.46 1.42
C LEU A 29 -7.23 6.94 1.19
N LYS A 30 -7.49 7.46 -0.01
CA LYS A 30 -7.25 8.86 -0.36
C LYS A 30 -8.07 9.79 0.54
N ALA A 31 -9.37 9.54 0.64
CA ALA A 31 -10.26 10.33 1.51
C ALA A 31 -9.81 10.26 2.98
N GLY A 32 -9.45 9.07 3.46
CA GLY A 32 -8.98 8.87 4.83
C GLY A 32 -7.69 9.63 5.13
N LEU A 33 -6.68 9.53 4.27
CA LEU A 33 -5.40 10.22 4.45
C LEU A 33 -5.55 11.74 4.35
N ILE A 34 -6.37 12.25 3.42
CA ILE A 34 -6.69 13.68 3.35
C ILE A 34 -7.33 14.16 4.67
N SER A 35 -8.26 13.37 5.23
CA SER A 35 -8.89 13.72 6.52
C SER A 35 -7.92 13.74 7.70
N LEU A 36 -6.79 13.03 7.59
CA LEU A 36 -5.69 13.03 8.55
C LEU A 36 -4.67 14.15 8.28
N GLY A 37 -4.89 14.99 7.27
CA GLY A 37 -4.05 16.14 6.95
C GLY A 37 -2.91 15.87 5.96
N TYR A 38 -2.91 14.71 5.28
CA TYR A 38 -1.92 14.43 4.24
C TYR A 38 -2.26 15.13 2.92
N GLU A 39 -1.22 15.56 2.21
CA GLU A 39 -1.30 15.85 0.78
C GLU A 39 -1.19 14.53 0.00
N VAL A 40 -2.26 14.18 -0.70
CA VAL A 40 -2.39 12.89 -1.39
C VAL A 40 -2.65 13.13 -2.88
N PRO A 41 -1.68 12.85 -3.76
CA PRO A 41 -1.88 12.84 -5.20
C PRO A 41 -2.91 11.78 -5.64
N ASP A 42 -3.12 11.66 -6.96
CA ASP A 42 -3.96 10.59 -7.50
C ASP A 42 -3.38 9.19 -7.22
N VAL A 43 -4.28 8.23 -7.06
CA VAL A 43 -3.93 6.84 -6.78
C VAL A 43 -3.20 6.25 -7.98
N VAL A 44 -2.05 5.62 -7.73
CA VAL A 44 -1.31 4.90 -8.76
C VAL A 44 -1.82 3.47 -8.83
N ILE A 45 -2.45 3.09 -9.94
CA ILE A 45 -2.99 1.74 -10.14
C ILE A 45 -2.04 0.94 -11.04
N VAL A 46 -1.60 -0.21 -10.55
CA VAL A 46 -0.71 -1.15 -11.25
C VAL A 46 -1.32 -2.55 -11.26
N PRO A 47 -0.99 -3.41 -12.25
CA PRO A 47 -1.40 -4.80 -12.22
C PRO A 47 -0.69 -5.56 -11.08
N ASP A 48 -1.16 -6.79 -10.82
CA ASP A 48 -0.54 -7.74 -9.86
C ASP A 48 0.78 -8.31 -10.40
N ASP A 49 1.76 -7.43 -10.59
CA ASP A 49 3.08 -7.72 -11.13
C ASP A 49 4.17 -7.17 -10.22
N LEU A 50 5.13 -8.02 -9.87
CA LEU A 50 6.16 -7.72 -8.89
C LEU A 50 6.99 -6.49 -9.30
N LYS A 51 7.37 -6.41 -10.58
CA LYS A 51 8.21 -5.31 -11.07
C LYS A 51 7.43 -3.99 -11.06
N GLN A 52 6.20 -3.99 -11.57
CA GLN A 52 5.39 -2.77 -11.64
C GLN A 52 5.04 -2.21 -10.25
N ILE A 53 4.72 -3.07 -9.28
CA ILE A 53 4.50 -2.64 -7.90
C ILE A 53 5.79 -2.06 -7.31
N SER A 54 6.93 -2.74 -7.48
CA SER A 54 8.22 -2.27 -6.98
C SER A 54 8.65 -0.93 -7.60
N ASP A 55 8.44 -0.75 -8.92
CA ASP A 55 8.78 0.50 -9.63
C ASP A 55 7.89 1.67 -9.17
N ALA A 56 6.61 1.41 -8.87
CA ALA A 56 5.71 2.41 -8.31
C ALA A 56 6.15 2.86 -6.91
N ILE A 57 6.57 1.91 -6.05
CA ILE A 57 7.14 2.21 -4.73
C ILE A 57 8.43 3.02 -4.89
N ALA A 58 9.34 2.61 -5.76
CA ALA A 58 10.59 3.33 -6.02
C ALA A 58 10.34 4.77 -6.51
N SER A 59 9.34 4.96 -7.36
CA SER A 59 8.95 6.28 -7.88
C SER A 59 8.39 7.17 -6.76
N ALA A 60 7.55 6.64 -5.88
CA ALA A 60 7.04 7.36 -4.71
C ALA A 60 8.17 7.77 -3.73
N LEU A 61 9.16 6.89 -3.53
CA LEU A 61 10.36 7.18 -2.74
C LEU A 61 11.20 8.29 -3.40
N ALA A 62 11.40 8.25 -4.71
CA ALA A 62 12.14 9.28 -5.45
C ALA A 62 11.47 10.67 -5.36
N MET A 63 10.14 10.71 -5.23
CA MET A 63 9.38 11.93 -4.98
C MET A 63 9.46 12.44 -3.52
N LYS A 64 10.22 11.76 -2.66
CA LYS A 64 10.36 12.07 -1.22
C LYS A 64 9.02 12.09 -0.50
N THR A 65 8.19 11.09 -0.77
CA THR A 65 6.91 10.90 -0.08
C THR A 65 7.14 10.42 1.35
N ASP A 66 6.43 10.98 2.33
CA ASP A 66 6.60 10.65 3.75
C ASP A 66 5.90 9.33 4.15
N LEU A 67 4.82 8.96 3.45
CA LEU A 67 4.07 7.72 3.66
C LEU A 67 3.70 7.06 2.33
N ILE A 68 3.98 5.76 2.17
CA ILE A 68 3.50 4.97 1.03
C ILE A 68 2.55 3.90 1.57
N VAL A 69 1.34 3.85 1.02
CA VAL A 69 0.34 2.83 1.36
C VAL A 69 0.03 2.01 0.12
N THR A 70 0.21 0.69 0.21
CA THR A 70 -0.22 -0.24 -0.83
C THR A 70 -1.55 -0.87 -0.47
N THR A 71 -2.39 -1.16 -1.47
CA THR A 71 -3.63 -1.91 -1.31
C THR A 71 -3.75 -2.97 -2.41
N GLY A 72 -4.18 -4.18 -2.03
CA GLY A 72 -4.24 -5.34 -2.93
C GLY A 72 -2.95 -6.17 -2.95
N GLY A 73 -3.04 -7.40 -3.45
CA GLY A 73 -1.90 -8.29 -3.67
C GLY A 73 -1.20 -8.82 -2.40
N THR A 74 -1.84 -8.81 -1.23
CA THR A 74 -1.24 -9.25 0.06
C THR A 74 -1.77 -10.58 0.59
N GLY A 75 -2.63 -11.27 -0.14
CA GLY A 75 -3.18 -12.57 0.26
C GLY A 75 -2.25 -13.74 -0.07
N ILE A 76 -2.84 -14.92 -0.29
CA ILE A 76 -2.13 -16.17 -0.62
C ILE A 76 -2.35 -16.62 -2.07
N SER A 77 -2.96 -15.79 -2.91
CA SER A 77 -3.10 -16.08 -4.35
C SER A 77 -1.70 -16.18 -4.99
N PRO A 78 -1.50 -17.02 -6.02
CA PRO A 78 -0.24 -17.04 -6.78
C PRO A 78 0.17 -15.69 -7.37
N THR A 79 -0.79 -14.77 -7.55
CA THR A 79 -0.57 -13.42 -8.06
C THR A 79 -0.37 -12.38 -6.97
N ASP A 80 -0.59 -12.72 -5.69
CA ASP A 80 -0.41 -11.79 -4.58
C ASP A 80 1.10 -11.60 -4.33
N VAL A 81 1.68 -10.54 -4.90
CA VAL A 81 3.14 -10.29 -4.86
C VAL A 81 3.51 -8.94 -4.24
N THR A 82 2.55 -8.21 -3.66
CA THR A 82 2.79 -6.90 -3.04
C THR A 82 3.81 -6.97 -1.90
N PRO A 83 3.77 -7.96 -0.97
CA PRO A 83 4.79 -8.12 0.06
C PRO A 83 6.19 -8.29 -0.51
N GLU A 84 6.34 -9.13 -1.53
CA GLU A 84 7.59 -9.41 -2.23
C GLU A 84 8.12 -8.18 -2.97
N ALA A 85 7.24 -7.38 -3.57
CA ALA A 85 7.60 -6.11 -4.20
C ALA A 85 7.96 -5.03 -3.17
N THR A 86 7.41 -5.09 -1.95
CA THR A 86 7.64 -4.11 -0.88
C THR A 86 8.95 -4.38 -0.14
N ALA A 87 9.28 -5.64 0.12
CA ALA A 87 10.40 -6.04 0.99
C ALA A 87 11.76 -5.40 0.62
N PRO A 88 12.18 -5.30 -0.66
CA PRO A 88 13.46 -4.69 -1.03
C PRO A 88 13.57 -3.20 -0.68
N HIS A 89 12.44 -2.50 -0.51
CA HIS A 89 12.40 -1.07 -0.19
C HIS A 89 12.43 -0.79 1.31
N ILE A 90 12.25 -1.81 2.16
CA ILE A 90 12.25 -1.64 3.62
C ILE A 90 13.66 -1.80 4.17
N GLN A 91 14.15 -0.78 4.89
CA GLN A 91 15.44 -0.84 5.60
C GLN A 91 15.30 -1.32 7.05
N LYS A 92 14.19 -0.99 7.71
CA LYS A 92 13.85 -1.49 9.05
C LYS A 92 12.40 -1.94 9.07
N LEU A 93 12.17 -3.20 9.40
CA LEU A 93 10.81 -3.75 9.52
C LEU A 93 10.12 -3.20 10.77
N LEU A 94 8.82 -2.98 10.65
CA LEU A 94 7.92 -2.55 11.73
C LEU A 94 6.82 -3.61 11.91
N PRO A 95 7.12 -4.79 12.46
CA PRO A 95 6.18 -5.92 12.51
C PRO A 95 4.89 -5.63 13.28
N GLY A 96 4.93 -4.73 14.26
CA GLY A 96 3.76 -4.35 15.06
C GLY A 96 2.62 -3.72 14.24
N ILE A 97 2.90 -3.09 13.09
CA ILE A 97 1.87 -2.50 12.23
C ILE A 97 1.01 -3.58 11.55
N PRO A 98 1.56 -4.52 10.77
CA PRO A 98 0.77 -5.59 10.16
C PRO A 98 0.17 -6.54 11.22
N GLU A 99 0.80 -6.69 12.39
CA GLU A 99 0.19 -7.41 13.53
C GLU A 99 -1.09 -6.73 14.01
N ALA A 100 -1.06 -5.41 14.24
CA ALA A 100 -2.23 -4.64 14.67
C ALA A 100 -3.34 -4.65 13.60
N LEU A 101 -2.98 -4.51 12.31
CA LEU A 101 -3.94 -4.57 11.20
C LEU A 101 -4.65 -5.93 11.13
N ARG A 102 -3.91 -7.04 11.27
CA ARG A 102 -4.50 -8.39 11.33
C ARG A 102 -5.40 -8.54 12.56
N ALA A 103 -4.94 -8.13 13.74
CA ALA A 103 -5.72 -8.22 14.98
C ALA A 103 -7.05 -7.47 14.87
N TYR A 104 -7.01 -6.21 14.39
CA TYR A 104 -8.21 -5.40 14.17
C TYR A 104 -9.16 -6.03 13.14
N SER A 105 -8.61 -6.61 12.07
CA SER A 105 -9.40 -7.17 10.98
C SER A 105 -9.98 -8.54 11.30
N ARG A 106 -9.30 -9.35 12.14
CA ARG A 106 -9.72 -10.71 12.52
C ARG A 106 -11.09 -10.74 13.20
N GLU A 107 -11.44 -9.68 13.94
CA GLU A 107 -12.77 -9.54 14.55
C GLU A 107 -13.91 -9.49 13.51
N LYS A 108 -13.63 -8.99 12.30
CA LYS A 108 -14.60 -8.80 11.22
C LYS A 108 -14.52 -9.90 10.16
N VAL A 109 -13.29 -10.33 9.85
CA VAL A 109 -12.98 -11.27 8.78
C VAL A 109 -11.98 -12.29 9.32
N PRO A 110 -12.40 -13.53 9.64
CA PRO A 110 -11.51 -14.54 10.20
C PRO A 110 -10.28 -14.85 9.35
N THR A 111 -10.38 -14.70 8.02
CA THR A 111 -9.28 -14.91 7.08
C THR A 111 -8.29 -13.75 7.00
N ALA A 112 -8.48 -12.67 7.76
CA ALA A 112 -7.55 -11.54 7.78
C ALA A 112 -6.12 -11.94 8.16
N ASP A 113 -5.97 -13.02 8.94
CA ASP A 113 -4.67 -13.56 9.34
C ASP A 113 -3.82 -14.08 8.18
N LEU A 114 -4.45 -14.39 7.03
CA LEU A 114 -3.76 -14.82 5.83
C LEU A 114 -3.04 -13.67 5.11
N SER A 115 -3.27 -12.41 5.52
CA SER A 115 -2.58 -11.27 4.94
C SER A 115 -1.09 -11.23 5.30
N ARG A 116 -0.26 -11.15 4.26
CA ARG A 116 1.20 -11.11 4.31
C ARG A 116 1.77 -9.69 4.17
N GLY A 117 0.92 -8.66 4.29
CA GLY A 117 1.36 -7.26 4.18
C GLY A 117 2.55 -6.95 5.09
N LEU A 118 3.47 -6.13 4.59
CA LEU A 118 4.67 -5.69 5.30
C LEU A 118 4.55 -4.20 5.64
N ALA A 119 5.25 -3.79 6.69
CA ALA A 119 5.45 -2.39 7.02
C ALA A 119 6.90 -2.19 7.47
N GLY A 120 7.43 -1.01 7.20
CA GLY A 120 8.80 -0.68 7.54
C GLY A 120 9.14 0.76 7.22
N THR A 121 10.34 1.18 7.63
CA THR A 121 10.89 2.48 7.29
C THR A 121 11.85 2.38 6.13
N HIS A 122 11.84 3.40 5.27
CA HIS A 122 12.86 3.65 4.28
C HIS A 122 13.54 4.98 4.62
N SER A 123 14.85 4.97 4.85
CA SER A 123 15.63 6.19 5.07
C SER A 123 16.23 6.59 3.73
N SER A 124 15.85 7.78 3.24
CA SER A 124 16.51 8.46 2.11
C SER A 124 17.87 9.01 2.52
#